data_AF-A0A1N6EG08-F1
#
_entry.id   AF-A0A1N6EG08-F1
#
_cell.length_a   1.000
_cell.length_b   1.000
_cell.length_c   1.000
_cell.angle_alpha   90.00
_cell.angle_beta   90.00
_cell.angle_gamma   90.00
#
_symmetry.space_group_name_H-M   'P 1'
#
loop_
_entity.id
_entity.type
_entity.pdbx_description
1 polymer ?
#
loop_
_entity_poly.entity_id
_entity_poly.type
_entity_poly.pdbx_seq_one_letter_code
_entity_poly.pdbx_strand_id
1 'polypeptide(L)'
;MINKNYLHALGFTGFEPLTKSGRDGKDRLVWNGSLYNIGVMIMLVYNISSWEVEKIIVDDNEQTEELEGHFSTNPTIEEIVESISVHGMLGGISP
;
A
#
# COMPACT_ATOMS: atom_id res chain seq x y z
N MET A 1 -1.79 -0.96 -16.58
CA MET A 1 -1.86 0.24 -15.72
C MET A 1 -3.02 0.06 -14.76
N ILE A 2 -2.74 0.03 -13.45
CA ILE A 2 -3.75 -0.17 -12.42
C ILE A 2 -4.54 1.12 -12.21
N ASN A 3 -5.87 1.01 -12.27
CA ASN A 3 -6.78 2.15 -12.15
C ASN A 3 -6.98 2.54 -10.67
N LYS A 4 -7.01 3.84 -10.37
CA LYS A 4 -7.28 4.40 -9.04
C LYS A 4 -8.57 3.87 -8.40
N ASN A 5 -9.64 3.68 -9.17
CA ASN A 5 -10.91 3.12 -8.68
C ASN A 5 -10.77 1.66 -8.22
N TYR A 6 -9.90 0.88 -8.88
CA TYR A 6 -9.63 -0.48 -8.46
C TYR A 6 -8.84 -0.50 -7.14
N LEU A 7 -7.86 0.39 -6.99
CA LEU A 7 -7.14 0.58 -5.72
C LEU A 7 -8.11 0.97 -4.60
N HIS A 8 -9.04 1.89 -4.84
CA HIS A 8 -10.08 2.23 -3.87
C HIS A 8 -10.96 1.04 -3.50
N ALA A 9 -11.33 0.20 -4.46
CA ALA A 9 -12.11 -1.01 -4.18
C ALA A 9 -11.34 -2.04 -3.33
N LEU A 10 -10.01 -2.06 -3.40
CA LEU A 10 -9.14 -2.86 -2.54
C LEU A 10 -8.92 -2.24 -1.15
N GLY A 11 -9.47 -1.05 -0.89
CA GLY A 11 -9.37 -0.35 0.39
C GLY A 11 -8.22 0.65 0.48
N PHE A 12 -7.54 0.96 -0.63
CA PHE A 12 -6.61 2.09 -0.64
C PHE A 12 -7.37 3.40 -0.48
N THR A 13 -6.95 4.21 0.48
CA THR A 13 -7.51 5.54 0.74
C THR A 13 -6.48 6.61 0.40
N GLY A 14 -6.98 7.77 -0.03
CA GLY A 14 -6.12 8.93 -0.24
C GLY A 14 -5.39 9.28 1.04
N PHE A 15 -4.08 9.46 0.95
CA PHE A 15 -3.36 10.22 1.96
C PHE A 15 -3.65 11.70 1.68
N GLU A 16 -4.87 12.16 2.01
CA GLU A 16 -5.22 13.57 1.85
C GLU A 16 -4.27 14.40 2.72
N PRO A 17 -3.40 15.23 2.13
CA PRO A 17 -2.72 16.22 2.93
C PRO A 17 -3.76 17.28 3.28
N LEU A 18 -3.83 17.63 4.56
CA LEU A 18 -4.20 18.97 4.99
C LEU A 18 -3.41 19.95 4.11
N THR A 19 -4.04 20.46 3.05
CA THR A 19 -3.51 21.41 2.07
C THR A 19 -2.37 20.89 1.16
N LYS A 20 -2.44 21.27 -0.12
CA LYS A 20 -1.49 20.96 -1.22
C LYS A 20 -0.04 21.49 -1.03
N SER A 21 0.54 21.48 0.17
CA SER A 21 1.91 22.00 0.39
C SER A 21 2.71 21.11 1.35
N GLY A 22 3.84 20.55 0.89
CA GLY A 22 4.90 20.17 1.82
C GLY A 22 6.08 19.32 1.33
N ARG A 23 5.94 18.45 0.31
CA ARG A 23 7.07 17.57 -0.09
C ARG A 23 7.44 17.64 -1.56
N ASP A 24 6.56 17.20 -2.46
CA ASP A 24 6.89 17.04 -3.90
C ASP A 24 5.69 17.15 -4.86
N GLY A 25 4.46 17.36 -4.34
CA GLY A 25 3.26 17.51 -5.16
C GLY A 25 2.71 16.20 -5.77
N LYS A 26 3.16 15.03 -5.31
CA LYS A 26 2.70 13.72 -5.82
C LYS A 26 1.45 13.23 -5.09
N ASP A 27 0.54 12.60 -5.84
CA ASP A 27 -0.64 11.90 -5.31
C ASP A 27 -0.19 10.58 -4.66
N ARG A 28 -0.75 10.26 -3.49
CA ARG A 28 -0.40 9.08 -2.70
C ARG A 28 -1.64 8.38 -2.18
N LEU A 29 -1.60 7.06 -2.22
CA LEU A 29 -2.61 6.19 -1.64
C LEU A 29 -1.97 5.34 -0.56
N VAL A 30 -2.73 5.05 0.49
CA VAL A 30 -2.30 4.17 1.58
C VAL A 30 -3.32 3.06 1.76
N TRP A 31 -2.82 1.86 1.99
CA TRP A 31 -3.59 0.71 2.44
C TRP A 31 -3.07 0.28 3.80
N ASN A 32 -3.99 0.12 4.76
CA ASN A 32 -3.69 -0.39 6.09
C ASN A 32 -4.51 -1.65 6.31
N GLY A 33 -3.86 -2.72 6.73
CA GLY A 33 -4.52 -3.98 7.00
C GLY A 33 -3.55 -5.05 7.42
N SER A 34 -4.00 -6.29 7.34
CA SER A 34 -3.16 -7.45 7.53
C SER A 34 -2.95 -8.17 6.21
N LEU A 35 -1.69 -8.52 5.92
CA LEU A 35 -1.31 -9.30 4.76
C LEU A 35 -0.50 -10.50 5.27
N TYR A 36 -0.88 -11.72 4.89
CA TYR A 36 -0.28 -12.95 5.45
C TYR A 36 -0.33 -13.04 7.00
N ASN A 37 -1.36 -12.45 7.63
CA ASN A 37 -1.50 -12.31 9.08
C ASN A 37 -0.49 -11.35 9.75
N ILE A 38 0.26 -10.59 8.94
CA ILE A 38 1.21 -9.57 9.40
C ILE A 38 0.53 -8.20 9.28
N GLY A 39 0.63 -7.34 10.29
CA GLY A 39 0.09 -5.97 10.24
C GLY A 39 0.98 -5.08 9.36
N VAL A 40 0.39 -4.48 8.31
CA VAL A 40 1.17 -3.72 7.31
C VAL A 40 0.45 -2.44 6.85
N MET A 41 1.26 -1.40 6.60
CA MET A 41 0.89 -0.22 5.82
C MET A 41 1.63 -0.22 4.50
N ILE A 42 0.90 -0.10 3.38
CA ILE A 42 1.49 0.05 2.04
C ILE A 42 1.16 1.43 1.49
N MET A 43 2.18 2.15 1.04
CA MET A 43 2.07 3.45 0.40
C MET A 43 2.40 3.35 -1.08
N LEU A 44 1.48 3.84 -1.92
CA LEU A 44 1.65 3.99 -3.35
C LEU A 44 1.81 5.47 -3.71
N VAL A 45 2.62 5.77 -4.70
CA VAL A 45 2.80 7.11 -5.26
C VAL A 45 2.46 7.12 -6.74
N TYR A 46 1.76 8.16 -7.21
CA TYR A 46 1.52 8.36 -8.63
C TYR A 46 2.72 9.10 -9.25
N ASN A 47 3.43 8.43 -10.16
CA ASN A 47 4.64 8.93 -10.79
C ASN A 47 4.48 8.94 -12.32
N ILE A 48 4.59 10.13 -12.93
CA ILE A 48 4.48 10.43 -14.38
C ILE A 48 3.16 9.97 -15.02
N SER A 49 2.89 8.67 -15.05
CA SER A 49 1.72 8.03 -15.65
C SER A 49 1.25 6.77 -14.93
N SER A 50 1.92 6.29 -13.89
CA SER A 50 1.60 5.03 -13.20
C SER A 50 1.69 5.14 -11.68
N TRP A 51 0.99 4.25 -10.99
CA TRP A 51 1.16 4.04 -9.56
C TRP A 51 2.35 3.10 -9.31
N GLU A 52 3.16 3.42 -8.32
CA GLU A 52 4.36 2.68 -7.92
C GLU A 52 4.37 2.47 -6.40
N VAL A 53 5.01 1.39 -5.95
CA VAL A 53 5.22 1.13 -4.52
C VAL A 53 6.26 2.12 -4.00
N GLU A 54 5.86 3.00 -3.09
CA GLU A 54 6.76 3.94 -2.45
C GLU A 54 7.32 3.40 -1.14
N LYS A 55 6.47 2.71 -0.36
CA LYS A 55 6.87 2.18 0.94
C LYS A 55 5.97 1.03 1.39
N ILE A 56 6.57 0.07 2.08
CA ILE A 56 5.89 -0.96 2.87
C ILE A 56 6.41 -0.82 4.30
N ILE A 57 5.51 -0.78 5.28
CA ILE A 57 5.82 -0.70 6.70
C ILE A 57 5.13 -1.88 7.37
N VAL A 58 5.89 -2.58 8.21
CA VAL A 58 5.38 -3.66 9.06
C VAL A 58 5.27 -3.14 10.49
N ASP A 59 4.18 -3.46 11.17
CA ASP A 59 3.96 -2.99 12.56
C ASP A 59 4.95 -3.62 13.55
N ASP A 60 5.38 -4.86 13.29
CA ASP A 60 6.37 -5.60 14.07
C ASP A 60 7.64 -5.84 13.25
N ASN A 61 8.75 -5.25 13.67
CA ASN A 61 10.03 -5.39 12.98
C ASN A 61 10.48 -6.86 12.89
N GLU A 62 10.10 -7.72 13.84
CA GLU A 62 10.45 -9.16 13.82
C GLU A 62 9.74 -9.92 12.69
N GLN A 63 8.63 -9.39 12.16
CA GLN A 63 7.86 -9.97 11.05
C GLN A 63 8.27 -9.44 9.68
N THR A 64 9.27 -8.54 9.61
CA THR A 64 9.70 -7.93 8.35
C THR A 64 10.28 -8.99 7.41
N GLU A 65 11.18 -9.85 7.89
CA GLU A 65 11.79 -10.93 7.09
C GLU A 65 10.75 -11.94 6.58
N GLU A 66 9.72 -12.21 7.39
CA GLU A 66 8.60 -13.08 7.01
C GLU A 66 7.80 -12.48 5.85
N LEU A 67 7.46 -11.18 5.94
CA LEU A 67 6.78 -10.47 4.85
C LEU A 67 7.65 -10.38 3.59
N GLU A 68 8.94 -10.08 3.74
CA GLU A 68 9.90 -10.02 2.63
C GLU A 68 10.04 -11.38 1.92
N GLY A 69 9.84 -12.49 2.63
CA GLY A 69 9.81 -13.83 2.03
C GLY A 69 8.64 -14.07 1.06
N HIS A 70 7.60 -13.23 1.11
CA HIS A 70 6.45 -13.31 0.20
C HIS A 70 6.55 -12.39 -1.01
N PHE A 71 7.51 -11.48 -1.04
CA PHE A 71 7.68 -10.51 -2.10
C PHE A 71 9.00 -10.68 -2.85
N SER A 72 9.03 -10.21 -4.09
CA SER A 72 10.27 -9.96 -4.79
C SER A 72 11.06 -8.85 -4.07
N THR A 73 12.39 -8.80 -4.28
CA THR A 73 13.27 -7.82 -3.62
C THR A 73 12.87 -6.36 -3.89
N ASN A 74 12.17 -6.11 -5.01
CA ASN A 74 11.59 -4.81 -5.35
C ASN A 74 10.16 -5.03 -5.86
N PRO A 75 9.17 -5.16 -4.95
CA PRO A 75 7.83 -5.56 -5.33
C PRO A 75 7.17 -4.52 -6.24
N THR A 76 6.53 -5.01 -7.30
CA THR A 76 5.75 -4.15 -8.21
C THR A 76 4.38 -3.87 -7.61
N ILE A 77 3.69 -2.85 -8.13
CA ILE A 77 2.31 -2.61 -7.72
C ILE A 77 1.39 -3.78 -8.09
N GLU A 78 1.62 -4.44 -9.22
CA GLU A 78 0.87 -5.63 -9.63
C GLU A 78 1.00 -6.74 -8.59
N GLU A 79 2.22 -6.99 -8.12
CA GLU A 79 2.51 -7.99 -7.08
C GLU A 79 1.81 -7.65 -5.77
N ILE A 80 1.89 -6.39 -5.31
CA ILE A 80 1.18 -5.92 -4.12
C ILE A 80 -0.32 -6.13 -4.24
N VAL A 81 -0.89 -5.74 -5.37
CA VAL A 81 -2.34 -5.79 -5.60
C VAL A 81 -2.83 -7.22 -5.68
N GLU A 82 -2.08 -8.11 -6.33
CA GLU A 82 -2.38 -9.54 -6.35
C GLU A 82 -2.33 -10.12 -4.93
N SER A 83 -1.26 -9.87 -4.18
CA SER A 83 -1.13 -10.34 -2.79
C SER A 83 -2.26 -9.83 -1.89
N ILE A 84 -2.63 -8.55 -1.97
CA ILE A 84 -3.77 -8.00 -1.21
C ILE A 84 -5.07 -8.69 -1.62
N SER A 85 -5.30 -8.94 -2.91
CA SER A 85 -6.54 -9.55 -3.39
C SER A 85 -6.73 -10.99 -2.89
N VAL A 86 -5.65 -11.73 -2.65
CA VAL A 86 -5.68 -13.13 -2.24
C VAL A 86 -5.55 -13.29 -0.73
N HIS A 87 -4.72 -12.46 -0.08
CA HIS A 87 -4.30 -12.62 1.31
C HIS A 87 -4.59 -11.40 2.19
N GLY A 88 -5.06 -10.29 1.63
CA GLY A 88 -5.30 -9.05 2.36
C GLY A 88 -6.58 -9.10 3.17
N MET A 89 -6.49 -8.64 4.41
CA MET A 89 -7.63 -8.40 5.30
C MET A 89 -7.57 -6.95 5.78
N LEU A 90 -8.62 -6.17 5.52
CA LEU A 90 -8.68 -4.80 6.02
C LEU A 90 -8.87 -4.79 7.54
N GLY A 91 -7.96 -4.09 8.25
CA GLY A 91 -7.99 -3.93 9.69
C GLY A 91 -8.70 -2.64 10.09
N GLY A 92 -9.93 -2.79 10.63
CA GLY A 92 -10.67 -1.84 11.47
C GLY A 92 -10.37 -0.35 11.34
N ILE A 93 -10.94 0.30 10.33
CA ILE A 93 -11.24 1.74 10.42
C ILE A 93 -12.40 1.86 11.40
N SER A 94 -12.13 2.19 12.67
CA SER A 94 -13.18 2.84 13.47
C SER A 94 -13.37 4.23 12.87
N PRO A 95 -14.62 4.64 12.59
CA PRO A 95 -14.91 6.02 12.18
C PRO A 95 -14.48 7.04 13.23
#